data_AF-A0A2H0Z526-F1
#
_entry.id   AF-A0A2H0Z526-F1
#
_cell.length_a   1.000
_cell.length_b   1.000
_cell.length_c   1.000
_cell.angle_alpha   90.00
_cell.angle_beta   90.00
_cell.angle_gamma   90.00
#
_symmetry.space_group_name_H-M   'P 1'
#
loop_
_entity.id
_entity.type
_entity.pdbx_description
1 polymer ?
#
loop_
_entity_poly.entity_id
_entity_poly.type
_entity_poly.pdbx_seq_one_letter_code
_entity_poly.pdbx_strand_id
1 'polypeptide(L)'
;FEQLVASIDYEIVRKIFRVQVGEPRPLVVPSQMVAEKKELEPMAPASANQSSSIDHQPLVKSVVSGKKKIGRNDPCWCGSGKKWKKCHYPEIQ
;
A
#
# COMPACT_ATOMS: atom_id res chain seq x y z
N PHE A 1 -24.59 27.97 -30.09
CA PHE A 1 -24.06 28.83 -29.01
C PHE A 1 -24.88 28.66 -27.75
N GLU A 2 -26.18 28.98 -27.76
CA GLU A 2 -27.13 28.74 -26.65
C GLU A 2 -27.03 27.33 -26.01
N GLN A 3 -27.01 26.28 -26.84
CA GLN A 3 -26.88 24.89 -26.36
C GLN A 3 -25.57 24.59 -25.63
N LEU A 4 -24.47 25.25 -26.02
CA LEU A 4 -23.18 25.08 -25.38
C LEU A 4 -23.20 25.73 -23.99
N VAL A 5 -23.73 26.95 -23.90
CA VAL A 5 -23.88 27.67 -22.62
C VAL A 5 -24.73 26.85 -21.65
N ALA A 6 -25.88 26.33 -22.10
CA ALA A 6 -26.74 25.46 -21.29
C ALA A 6 -26.03 24.19 -20.80
N SER A 7 -25.17 23.58 -21.62
CA SER A 7 -24.39 22.40 -21.22
C SER A 7 -23.31 22.72 -20.17
N ILE A 8 -22.68 23.89 -20.28
CA ILE A 8 -21.67 24.36 -19.33
C ILE A 8 -22.31 24.64 -17.97
N ASP A 9 -23.46 25.32 -17.96
CA ASP A 9 -24.18 25.65 -16.72
C ASP A 9 -24.61 24.37 -15.98
N TYR A 10 -25.13 23.37 -16.71
CA TYR A 10 -25.49 22.08 -16.14
C TYR A 10 -24.29 21.35 -15.51
N GLU A 11 -23.15 21.33 -16.21
CA GLU A 11 -21.90 20.73 -15.73
C GLU A 11 -21.39 21.41 -14.46
N ILE A 12 -21.41 22.74 -14.41
CA ILE A 12 -20.96 23.54 -13.26
C ILE A 12 -21.82 23.22 -12.03
N VAL A 13 -23.14 23.30 -12.16
CA VAL A 13 -24.08 23.04 -11.05
C VAL A 13 -23.89 21.60 -10.55
N ARG A 14 -23.80 20.63 -11.44
CA ARG A 14 -23.59 19.22 -11.08
C ARG A 14 -22.30 19.00 -10.30
N LYS A 15 -21.21 19.71 -10.64
CA LYS A 15 -19.91 19.57 -9.96
C LYS A 15 -19.93 20.20 -8.58
N ILE A 16 -20.53 21.38 -8.42
CA ILE A 16 -20.65 22.06 -7.12
C ILE A 16 -21.41 21.17 -6.13
N PHE A 17 -22.55 20.61 -6.55
CA PHE A 17 -23.40 19.79 -5.68
C PHE A 17 -22.82 18.41 -5.34
N ARG A 18 -21.80 17.95 -6.07
CA ARG A 18 -21.18 16.63 -5.84
C ARG A 18 -19.80 16.73 -5.20
N VAL A 19 -19.31 17.94 -4.97
CA VAL A 19 -18.03 18.13 -4.28
C VAL A 19 -18.20 17.76 -2.81
N GLN A 20 -17.50 16.71 -2.38
CA GLN A 20 -17.38 16.37 -0.97
C GLN A 20 -16.04 16.91 -0.51
N VAL A 21 -16.08 17.96 0.33
CA VAL A 21 -14.88 18.46 0.99
C VAL A 21 -14.57 17.48 2.12
N GLY A 22 -13.49 16.71 1.97
CA GLY A 22 -13.05 15.78 2.99
C GLY A 22 -12.58 16.53 4.23
N GLU A 23 -13.20 16.28 5.38
CA GLU A 23 -12.69 16.79 6.65
C GLU A 23 -11.29 16.21 6.94
N PRO A 24 -10.36 17.01 7.48
CA PRO A 24 -9.05 16.50 7.86
C PRO A 24 -9.21 15.41 8.92
N ARG A 25 -8.88 14.18 8.56
CA ARG A 25 -8.91 13.05 9.51
C ARG A 25 -7.93 13.35 10.66
N PRO A 26 -8.38 13.37 11.93
CA PRO A 26 -7.49 13.48 13.07
C PRO A 26 -6.51 12.31 13.06
N LEU A 27 -5.22 12.61 13.10
CA LEU A 27 -4.20 11.58 13.32
C LEU A 27 -4.30 11.13 14.77
N VAL A 28 -4.93 9.99 15.00
CA VAL A 28 -4.87 9.29 16.29
C VAL A 28 -3.44 8.78 16.44
N VAL A 29 -2.63 9.52 17.19
CA VAL A 29 -1.30 9.08 17.61
C VAL A 29 -1.48 7.97 18.65
N PRO A 30 -0.97 6.75 18.42
CA PRO A 30 -1.01 5.71 19.44
C PRO A 30 -0.12 6.15 20.61
N SER A 31 -0.71 6.32 21.79
CA SER A 31 0.04 6.50 23.03
C SER A 31 0.76 5.18 23.33
N GLN A 32 2.03 5.10 22.95
CA GLN A 32 2.89 4.00 23.34
C GLN A 32 3.53 4.30 24.71
N MET A 33 3.67 3.23 25.50
CA MET A 33 4.56 3.04 26.66
C MET A 33 4.33 3.86 27.95
N VAL A 34 3.49 3.32 28.84
CA VAL A 34 3.88 3.24 30.26
C VAL A 34 4.49 1.86 30.46
N ALA A 35 5.81 1.82 30.54
CA ALA A 35 6.57 0.65 30.95
C ALA A 35 6.32 0.41 32.44
N GLU A 36 5.45 -0.54 32.78
CA GLU A 36 5.42 -1.11 34.12
C GLU A 36 6.18 -2.43 34.12
N LYS A 37 7.24 -2.41 34.92
CA LYS A 37 8.28 -3.41 35.09
C LYS A 37 7.71 -4.57 35.92
N LYS A 38 7.57 -5.77 35.34
CA LYS A 38 7.51 -7.01 36.13
C LYS A 38 8.47 -8.05 35.56
N GLU A 39 9.68 -7.96 36.08
CA GLU A 39 10.75 -8.95 36.09
C GLU A 39 10.22 -10.28 36.65
N LEU A 40 10.59 -11.39 36.00
CA LEU A 40 10.80 -12.75 36.54
C LEU A 40 11.29 -13.64 35.36
N GLU A 41 12.61 -13.71 35.20
CA GLU A 41 13.36 -14.74 34.44
C GLU A 41 13.69 -15.93 35.38
N PRO A 42 14.29 -17.08 34.97
CA PRO A 42 14.50 -17.71 33.65
C PRO A 42 14.14 -19.23 33.63
N MET A 43 14.23 -19.91 32.46
CA MET A 43 14.50 -21.35 32.19
C MET A 43 13.76 -21.77 30.90
N ALA A 44 14.30 -22.39 29.86
CA ALA A 44 15.59 -23.00 29.52
C ALA A 44 15.68 -23.08 27.95
N PRO A 45 16.85 -23.31 27.34
CA PRO A 45 17.02 -23.22 25.89
C PRO A 45 16.60 -24.50 25.16
N ALA A 46 15.68 -24.39 24.20
CA ALA A 46 15.45 -25.41 23.18
C ALA A 46 15.96 -24.87 21.83
N SER A 47 17.18 -25.27 21.50
CA SER A 47 17.79 -25.10 20.20
C SER A 47 17.03 -25.94 19.17
N ALA A 48 16.47 -25.30 18.14
CA ALA A 48 16.13 -25.94 16.88
C ALA A 48 16.60 -25.02 15.76
N ASN A 49 17.89 -25.15 15.47
CA ASN A 49 18.55 -24.66 14.28
C ASN A 49 17.86 -25.24 13.04
N GLN A 50 17.46 -24.40 12.09
CA GLN A 50 17.53 -24.75 10.67
C GLN A 50 17.58 -23.48 9.83
N SER A 51 18.81 -23.17 9.44
CA SER A 51 19.13 -22.33 8.29
C SER A 51 18.72 -23.07 7.02
N SER A 52 17.99 -22.42 6.12
CA SER A 52 17.88 -22.86 4.73
C SER A 52 17.86 -21.62 3.82
N SER A 53 19.09 -21.25 3.46
CA SER A 53 19.58 -21.02 2.11
C SER A 53 18.63 -20.44 1.06
N ILE A 54 19.08 -19.32 0.52
CA ILE A 54 18.90 -18.88 -0.86
C ILE A 54 19.00 -20.09 -1.79
N ASP A 55 17.97 -20.33 -2.62
CA ASP A 55 18.17 -20.97 -3.91
C ASP A 55 17.20 -20.38 -4.94
N HIS A 56 17.78 -20.05 -6.09
CA HIS A 56 17.12 -19.51 -7.24
C HIS A 56 16.37 -20.62 -8.00
N GLN A 57 15.31 -20.18 -8.69
CA GLN A 57 14.87 -20.68 -10.00
C GLN A 57 13.74 -21.75 -10.04
N PRO A 58 13.01 -21.85 -11.17
CA PRO A 58 11.67 -21.25 -11.26
C PRO A 58 10.63 -22.28 -11.68
N LEU A 59 9.58 -22.49 -10.88
CA LEU A 59 8.49 -23.37 -11.30
C LEU A 59 7.38 -22.55 -11.97
N VAL A 60 7.45 -22.55 -13.30
CA VAL A 60 6.38 -22.14 -14.21
C VAL A 60 5.11 -22.98 -13.98
N LYS A 61 3.97 -22.29 -13.80
CA LYS A 61 2.72 -22.44 -14.59
C LYS A 61 1.50 -22.03 -13.76
N SER A 62 0.97 -20.85 -14.07
CA SER A 62 -0.44 -20.74 -14.45
C SER A 62 -0.63 -19.53 -15.36
N VAL A 63 -1.02 -19.81 -16.59
CA VAL A 63 -1.51 -18.83 -17.54
C VAL A 63 -2.87 -18.39 -17.03
N VAL A 64 -2.94 -17.18 -16.47
CA VAL A 64 -4.15 -16.38 -16.45
C VAL A 64 -3.79 -15.06 -17.09
N SER A 65 -4.32 -14.83 -18.29
CA SER A 65 -4.29 -13.54 -18.97
C SER A 65 -4.96 -12.49 -18.09
N GLY A 66 -4.14 -11.78 -17.32
CA GLY A 66 -4.54 -10.68 -16.46
C GLY A 66 -3.26 -10.06 -15.96
N LYS A 67 -3.00 -8.81 -16.34
CA LYS A 67 -1.81 -8.04 -15.95
C LYS A 67 -1.57 -8.26 -14.45
N LYS A 68 -0.52 -9.01 -14.09
CA LYS A 68 -0.22 -9.37 -12.70
C LYS A 68 0.03 -8.05 -11.97
N LYS A 69 -0.94 -7.60 -11.16
CA LYS A 69 -0.84 -6.33 -10.44
C LYS A 69 0.32 -6.48 -9.47
N ILE A 70 1.39 -5.72 -9.69
CA ILE A 70 2.51 -5.63 -8.76
C ILE A 70 1.96 -5.14 -7.41
N GLY A 71 2.23 -5.86 -6.33
CA GLY A 71 1.78 -5.51 -4.98
C GLY A 71 2.58 -4.36 -4.41
N ARG A 72 1.98 -3.51 -3.57
CA ARG A 72 2.59 -2.29 -3.00
C ARG A 72 3.98 -2.53 -2.38
N ASN A 73 4.23 -3.69 -1.80
CA ASN A 73 5.50 -4.04 -1.17
C ASN A 73 6.47 -4.87 -2.04
N ASP A 74 6.08 -5.28 -3.25
CA ASP A 74 6.90 -6.09 -4.15
C ASP A 74 8.14 -5.33 -4.65
N PRO A 75 9.21 -6.04 -5.07
CA PRO A 75 10.37 -5.40 -5.70
C PRO A 75 9.93 -4.63 -6.95
N CYS A 76 10.41 -3.39 -7.09
CA CYS A 76 10.06 -2.56 -8.22
C CYS A 76 10.64 -3.13 -9.53
N TRP A 77 9.84 -3.07 -10.61
CA TRP A 77 10.22 -3.55 -11.94
C TRP A 77 11.45 -2.84 -12.55
N CYS A 78 11.83 -1.66 -12.06
CA CYS A 78 12.98 -0.89 -12.56
C CYS A 78 14.36 -1.46 -12.13
N GLY A 79 14.40 -2.55 -11.37
CA GLY A 79 15.66 -3.18 -10.94
C GLY A 79 16.41 -2.43 -9.84
N SER A 80 15.83 -1.38 -9.24
CA SER A 80 16.48 -0.58 -8.20
C SER A 80 16.65 -1.28 -6.83
N GLY A 81 16.11 -2.49 -6.67
CA GLY A 81 16.06 -3.22 -5.39
C GLY A 81 15.11 -2.60 -4.36
N LYS A 82 14.44 -1.49 -4.67
CA LYS A 82 13.48 -0.82 -3.78
C LYS A 82 12.08 -1.41 -3.93
N LYS A 83 11.29 -1.38 -2.84
CA LYS A 83 9.85 -1.77 -2.88
C LYS A 83 9.08 -0.83 -3.81
N TRP A 84 8.09 -1.34 -4.56
CA TRP A 84 7.28 -0.57 -5.52
C TRP A 84 6.70 0.71 -4.90
N LYS A 85 6.18 0.64 -3.66
CA LYS A 85 5.69 1.81 -2.90
C LYS A 85 6.68 2.95 -2.70
N LYS A 86 7.97 2.68 -2.74
CA LYS A 86 9.06 3.64 -2.51
C LYS A 86 9.76 4.02 -3.82
N CYS A 87 9.23 3.60 -4.96
CA CYS A 87 9.88 3.77 -6.26
C CYS A 87 8.90 4.35 -7.28
N HIS A 88 7.97 3.55 -7.79
CA HIS A 88 7.06 3.93 -8.90
C HIS A 88 5.58 3.83 -8.51
N TYR A 89 5.27 4.14 -7.25
CA TYR A 89 3.90 4.14 -6.71
C TYR A 89 3.50 5.55 -6.23
N PRO A 90 2.22 5.95 -6.35
CA PRO A 90 1.19 5.35 -7.20
C PRO A 90 1.46 5.76 -8.64
N GLU A 91 1.42 4.81 -9.57
CA GLU A 91 1.45 5.10 -11.00
C GLU A 91 0.18 5.90 -11.31
N ILE A 92 0.28 7.23 -11.27
CA ILE A 92 -0.72 8.13 -11.83
C ILE A 92 -0.47 8.05 -13.33
N GLN A 93 -1.35 7.33 -14.01
CA GLN A 93 -1.39 7.32 -15.48
C GLN A 93 -1.54 8.73 -16.03
#